data_AF-A0A4R1QWI8-F1
#
_entry.id   AF-A0A4R1QWI8-F1
#
_cell.length_a   1.000
_cell.length_b   1.000
_cell.length_c   1.000
_cell.angle_alpha   90.00
_cell.angle_beta   90.00
_cell.angle_gamma   90.00
#
_symmetry.space_group_name_H-M   'P 1'
#
loop_
_entity.id
_entity.type
_entity.pdbx_description
1 polymer ?
#
loop_
_entity_poly.entity_id
_entity_poly.type
_entity_poly.pdbx_seq_one_letter_code
_entity_poly.pdbx_strand_id
1 'polypeptide(L)'
;MKTNWTAVEKRQLVIFALVAFALPYLLGILMGFAYHAGSNVKVFPSAQMFYPAAGAILALLLTRREDKTLPRKFYFCFLAVTALMALCAIASAIAPSLPWEGVSNGVIMAGSVLCWVFYFADGKARRTAWGLRLNRWVFAAFAVFVVLYVARLALLSGLMVLIDPSLAASESSSGVTPLYFTIMLVSMPLNFLLVYTAFFGEEYGWRGFLQPLLQKRFGLRGGILVLGVAWGLWHLPINIFFYSPNTWGLSVLNQVVLCICYSVFFGFAYMKTRSIWAPVLIHFFNNNAITLFADPNAIQNQVLDWTSVLLGFVALAVLYLPFFASKVFRSGPVVELPFPAEAQPTEAAQPETAE
;
A
#
# COMPACT_ATOMS: atom_id res chain seq x y z
N MET A 1 -8.50 -24.78 6.46
CA MET A 1 -7.82 -25.96 5.90
C MET A 1 -6.71 -25.47 4.98
N LYS A 2 -5.46 -25.94 5.13
CA LYS A 2 -4.37 -25.53 4.25
C LYS A 2 -4.51 -26.29 2.93
N THR A 3 -4.51 -25.59 1.80
CA THR A 3 -4.69 -26.21 0.48
C THR A 3 -3.52 -25.87 -0.43
N ASN A 4 -3.27 -26.75 -1.41
CA ASN A 4 -2.34 -26.47 -2.50
C ASN A 4 -3.00 -25.53 -3.51
N TRP A 5 -2.19 -24.68 -4.14
CA TRP A 5 -2.65 -23.84 -5.23
C TRP A 5 -3.02 -24.69 -6.45
N THR A 6 -4.16 -24.36 -7.06
CA THR A 6 -4.62 -24.90 -8.34
C THR A 6 -3.68 -24.51 -9.49
N ALA A 7 -3.81 -25.17 -10.65
CA ALA A 7 -3.03 -24.80 -11.84
C ALA A 7 -3.26 -23.33 -12.27
N VAL A 8 -4.50 -22.84 -12.14
CA VAL A 8 -4.85 -21.45 -12.44
C VAL A 8 -4.17 -20.50 -11.46
N GLU A 9 -4.24 -20.76 -10.15
CA GLU A 9 -3.60 -19.93 -9.13
C GLU A 9 -2.08 -19.91 -9.28
N LYS A 10 -1.45 -21.05 -9.62
CA LYS A 10 -0.01 -21.10 -9.91
C LYS A 10 0.34 -20.20 -11.10
N ARG A 11 -0.44 -20.25 -12.19
CA ARG A 11 -0.25 -19.38 -13.36
C ARG A 11 -0.42 -17.91 -12.99
N GLN A 12 -1.44 -17.60 -12.19
CA GLN A 12 -1.69 -16.24 -11.69
C GLN A 12 -0.53 -15.73 -10.83
N LEU A 13 0.03 -16.57 -9.94
CA LEU A 13 1.18 -16.24 -9.10
C LEU A 13 2.45 -16.00 -9.92
N VAL A 14 2.68 -16.75 -11.00
CA VAL A 14 3.81 -16.49 -11.91
C VAL A 14 3.68 -15.12 -12.57
N ILE A 15 2.52 -14.80 -13.14
CA ILE A 15 2.29 -13.49 -13.77
C ILE A 15 2.46 -12.37 -12.73
N PHE A 16 1.86 -12.55 -11.54
CA PHE A 16 2.02 -11.61 -10.45
C PHE A 16 3.48 -11.44 -10.04
N ALA A 17 4.25 -12.51 -9.90
CA ALA A 17 5.65 -12.45 -9.50
C ALA A 17 6.53 -11.72 -10.53
N LEU A 18 6.28 -11.92 -11.82
CA LEU A 18 6.99 -11.23 -12.90
C LEU A 18 6.77 -9.72 -12.85
N VAL A 19 5.54 -9.27 -12.64
CA VAL A 19 5.22 -7.82 -12.62
C VAL A 19 5.52 -7.21 -11.26
N ALA A 20 5.10 -7.84 -10.17
CA ALA A 20 5.20 -7.28 -8.83
C ALA A 20 6.61 -7.38 -8.25
N PHE A 21 7.44 -8.37 -8.63
CA PHE A 21 8.79 -8.54 -8.06
C PHE A 21 9.90 -8.41 -9.11
N ALA A 22 9.81 -9.13 -10.24
CA ALA A 22 10.90 -9.12 -11.22
C ALA A 22 11.06 -7.74 -11.88
N LEU A 23 9.97 -7.11 -12.33
CA LEU A 23 10.02 -5.78 -12.93
C LEU A 23 10.63 -4.70 -12.02
N PRO A 24 10.19 -4.50 -10.75
CA PRO A 24 10.82 -3.51 -9.88
C PRO A 24 12.29 -3.81 -9.56
N TYR A 25 12.71 -5.08 -9.52
CA TYR A 25 14.12 -5.42 -9.36
C TYR A 25 14.93 -5.06 -10.62
N LEU A 26 14.39 -5.32 -11.82
CA LEU A 26 15.01 -4.92 -13.09
C LEU A 26 15.12 -3.40 -13.21
N LEU A 27 14.05 -2.66 -12.89
CA LEU A 27 14.08 -1.20 -12.83
C LEU A 27 14.96 -0.70 -11.69
N GLY A 28 15.13 -1.46 -10.62
CA GLY A 28 16.08 -1.22 -9.55
C GLY A 28 17.54 -1.21 -10.01
N ILE A 29 17.90 -2.03 -10.99
CA ILE A 29 19.23 -1.99 -11.62
C ILE A 29 19.41 -0.66 -12.37
N LEU A 30 18.40 -0.25 -13.15
CA LEU A 30 18.40 1.04 -13.84
C LEU A 30 18.46 2.23 -12.86
N MET A 31 17.70 2.15 -11.78
CA MET A 31 17.73 3.10 -10.67
C MET A 31 19.13 3.21 -10.07
N GLY A 32 19.82 2.08 -9.90
CA GLY A 32 21.21 2.04 -9.43
C GLY A 32 22.15 2.80 -10.36
N PHE A 33 22.05 2.60 -11.68
CA PHE A 33 22.85 3.39 -12.64
C PHE A 33 22.54 4.88 -12.55
N ALA A 34 21.26 5.26 -12.49
CA ALA A 34 20.85 6.65 -12.37
C ALA A 34 21.36 7.29 -11.06
N TYR A 35 21.27 6.57 -9.94
CA TYR A 35 21.76 7.01 -8.63
C TYR A 35 23.27 7.30 -8.65
N HIS A 36 24.10 6.38 -9.16
CA HIS A 36 25.55 6.58 -9.23
C HIS A 36 25.96 7.65 -10.24
N ALA A 37 25.12 7.94 -11.24
CA ALA A 37 25.31 9.05 -12.16
C ALA A 37 24.90 10.41 -11.55
N GLY A 38 24.39 10.45 -10.30
CA GLY A 38 23.93 11.67 -9.63
C GLY A 38 22.53 12.13 -10.05
N SER A 39 21.76 11.30 -10.73
CA SER A 39 20.41 11.63 -11.19
C SER A 39 19.37 11.53 -10.07
N ASN A 40 18.29 12.30 -10.17
CA ASN A 40 17.14 12.18 -9.27
C ASN A 40 16.38 10.86 -9.52
N VAL A 41 16.27 10.03 -8.49
CA VAL A 41 15.63 8.70 -8.56
C VAL A 41 14.22 8.64 -7.95
N LYS A 42 13.62 9.77 -7.56
CA LYS A 42 12.28 9.84 -6.91
C LYS A 42 11.15 9.20 -7.72
N VAL A 43 11.27 9.17 -9.05
CA VAL A 43 10.22 8.61 -9.93
C VAL A 43 10.10 7.09 -9.79
N PHE A 44 11.19 6.40 -9.47
CA PHE A 44 11.24 4.94 -9.33
C PHE A 44 10.31 4.40 -8.23
N PRO A 45 10.40 4.86 -6.96
CA PRO A 45 9.48 4.40 -5.92
C PRO A 45 8.02 4.74 -6.25
N SER A 46 7.74 5.92 -6.79
CA SER A 46 6.38 6.31 -7.20
C SER A 46 5.80 5.40 -8.29
N ALA A 47 6.61 5.00 -9.27
CA ALA A 47 6.18 4.05 -10.29
C ALA A 47 6.03 2.64 -9.74
N GLN A 48 6.94 2.23 -8.86
CA GLN A 48 6.98 0.90 -8.27
C GLN A 48 5.69 0.57 -7.49
N MET A 49 5.09 1.54 -6.79
CA MET A 49 3.81 1.37 -6.09
C MET A 49 2.67 0.83 -6.97
N PHE A 50 2.71 1.01 -8.30
CA PHE A 50 1.64 0.54 -9.20
C PHE A 50 1.76 -0.95 -9.58
N TYR A 51 2.95 -1.54 -9.46
CA TYR A 51 3.24 -2.86 -10.00
C TYR A 51 2.48 -4.02 -9.34
N PRO A 52 2.23 -4.06 -8.02
CA PRO A 52 1.54 -5.19 -7.41
C PRO A 52 0.10 -5.37 -7.93
N ALA A 53 -0.69 -4.30 -7.97
CA ALA A 53 -2.04 -4.33 -8.51
C ALA A 53 -2.02 -4.58 -10.01
N ALA A 54 -1.07 -4.01 -10.76
CA ALA A 54 -0.95 -4.29 -12.19
C ALA A 54 -0.67 -5.77 -12.46
N GLY A 55 0.21 -6.40 -11.66
CA GLY A 55 0.46 -7.84 -11.72
C GLY A 55 -0.79 -8.67 -11.41
N ALA A 56 -1.54 -8.28 -10.36
CA ALA A 56 -2.80 -8.94 -10.01
C ALA A 56 -3.86 -8.78 -11.10
N ILE A 57 -4.07 -7.56 -11.59
CA ILE A 57 -5.02 -7.24 -12.65
C ILE A 57 -4.69 -7.99 -13.94
N LEU A 58 -3.41 -8.01 -14.34
CA LEU A 58 -2.96 -8.74 -15.53
C LEU A 58 -3.19 -10.25 -15.37
N ALA A 59 -2.84 -10.81 -14.21
CA ALA A 59 -3.09 -12.21 -13.90
C ALA A 59 -4.59 -12.55 -13.99
N LEU A 60 -5.46 -11.70 -13.43
CA LEU A 60 -6.91 -11.86 -13.47
C LEU A 60 -7.47 -11.76 -14.90
N LEU A 61 -7.10 -10.73 -15.67
CA LEU A 61 -7.58 -10.54 -17.04
C LEU A 61 -7.15 -11.69 -17.96
N LEU A 62 -5.95 -12.25 -17.77
CA LEU A 62 -5.44 -13.34 -18.61
C LEU A 62 -6.03 -14.70 -18.26
N THR A 63 -6.44 -14.92 -17.01
CA THR A 63 -6.90 -16.23 -16.52
C THR A 63 -8.41 -16.33 -16.28
N ARG A 64 -9.11 -15.19 -16.16
CA ARG A 64 -10.57 -15.09 -15.97
C ARG A 64 -11.25 -14.34 -17.12
N ARG A 65 -10.90 -14.68 -18.36
CA ARG A 65 -11.40 -14.00 -19.57
C ARG A 65 -12.93 -14.02 -19.71
N GLU A 66 -13.56 -15.09 -19.23
CA GLU A 66 -15.01 -15.28 -19.30
C GLU A 66 -15.76 -14.63 -18.14
N ASP A 67 -15.05 -14.18 -17.10
CA ASP A 67 -15.66 -13.54 -15.92
C ASP A 67 -16.19 -12.15 -16.31
N LYS A 68 -17.51 -12.09 -16.51
CA LYS A 68 -18.22 -10.86 -16.86
C LYS A 68 -18.32 -9.89 -15.69
N THR A 69 -17.93 -10.24 -14.47
CA THR A 69 -18.02 -9.35 -13.30
C THR A 69 -16.78 -8.45 -13.15
N LEU A 70 -15.69 -8.74 -13.86
CA LEU A 70 -14.45 -7.96 -13.80
C LEU A 70 -14.70 -6.47 -14.12
N PRO A 71 -14.19 -5.51 -13.31
CA PRO A 71 -14.26 -4.08 -13.58
C PRO A 71 -13.20 -3.70 -14.63
N ARG A 72 -13.44 -4.12 -15.88
CA ARG A 72 -12.46 -4.03 -16.97
C ARG A 72 -12.09 -2.59 -17.30
N LYS A 73 -13.03 -1.65 -17.24
CA LYS A 73 -12.77 -0.26 -17.59
C LYS A 73 -11.73 0.33 -16.63
N PHE A 74 -11.98 0.17 -15.33
CA PHE A 74 -11.06 0.60 -14.29
C PHE A 74 -9.70 -0.12 -14.39
N TYR A 75 -9.70 -1.44 -14.61
CA TYR A 75 -8.47 -2.22 -14.74
C TYR A 75 -7.60 -1.81 -15.92
N PHE A 76 -8.18 -1.63 -17.12
CA PHE A 76 -7.40 -1.20 -18.28
C PHE A 76 -6.86 0.22 -18.09
N CYS A 77 -7.64 1.12 -17.49
CA CYS A 77 -7.13 2.45 -17.14
C CYS A 77 -5.96 2.38 -16.16
N PHE A 78 -6.08 1.58 -15.09
CA PHE A 78 -5.02 1.39 -14.12
C PHE A 78 -3.73 0.82 -14.74
N LEU A 79 -3.85 -0.18 -15.63
CA LEU A 79 -2.71 -0.72 -16.37
C LEU A 79 -2.06 0.32 -17.29
N ALA A 80 -2.84 1.18 -17.94
CA ALA A 80 -2.33 2.26 -18.78
C ALA A 80 -1.54 3.27 -17.93
N VAL A 81 -2.06 3.68 -16.78
CA VAL A 81 -1.35 4.57 -15.83
C VAL A 81 -0.07 3.90 -15.34
N THR A 82 -0.12 2.60 -15.01
CA THR A 82 1.06 1.84 -14.60
C THR A 82 2.16 1.83 -15.68
N ALA A 83 1.77 1.62 -16.94
CA ALA A 83 2.70 1.63 -18.06
C ALA A 83 3.33 3.02 -18.25
N LEU A 84 2.54 4.09 -18.17
CA LEU A 84 3.05 5.46 -18.22
C LEU A 84 4.03 5.75 -17.07
N MET A 85 3.72 5.31 -15.85
CA MET A 85 4.62 5.46 -14.70
C MET A 85 5.94 4.70 -14.88
N ALA A 86 5.90 3.48 -15.40
CA ALA A 86 7.11 2.72 -15.73
C ALA A 86 7.94 3.43 -16.81
N LEU A 87 7.30 4.00 -17.83
CA LEU A 87 7.96 4.81 -18.85
C LEU A 87 8.59 6.07 -18.25
N CYS A 88 7.91 6.76 -17.34
CA CYS A 88 8.49 7.90 -16.61
C CYS A 88 9.74 7.51 -15.83
N ALA A 89 9.73 6.37 -15.13
CA ALA A 89 10.91 5.90 -14.37
C ALA A 89 12.09 5.55 -15.30
N ILE A 90 11.82 4.90 -16.44
CA ILE A 90 12.86 4.59 -17.43
C ILE A 90 13.40 5.89 -18.05
N ALA A 91 12.51 6.79 -18.46
CA ALA A 91 12.89 8.05 -19.10
C ALA A 91 13.66 8.98 -18.13
N SER A 92 13.36 8.94 -16.83
CA SER A 92 14.09 9.71 -15.84
C SER A 92 15.54 9.28 -15.65
N ALA A 93 15.87 8.01 -15.95
CA ALA A 93 17.26 7.54 -15.98
C ALA A 93 17.98 7.92 -17.28
N ILE A 94 17.27 7.99 -18.42
CA ILE A 94 17.85 8.27 -19.75
C ILE A 94 18.06 9.77 -19.96
N ALA A 95 17.11 10.60 -19.54
CA ALA A 95 17.11 12.04 -19.74
C ALA A 95 16.94 12.80 -18.41
N PRO A 96 17.88 12.69 -17.46
CA PRO A 96 17.72 13.16 -16.08
C PRO A 96 17.60 14.68 -15.93
N SER A 97 17.94 15.46 -16.96
CA SER A 97 17.83 16.92 -16.97
C SER A 97 16.38 17.44 -17.09
N LEU A 98 15.43 16.58 -17.46
CA LEU A 98 14.02 16.94 -17.59
C LEU A 98 13.27 16.82 -16.24
N PRO A 99 12.16 17.56 -16.03
CA PRO A 99 11.46 17.63 -14.75
C PRO A 99 10.56 16.40 -14.48
N TRP A 100 11.15 15.20 -14.49
CA TRP A 100 10.40 13.95 -14.43
C TRP A 100 9.57 13.76 -13.16
N GLU A 101 9.98 14.32 -12.03
CA GLU A 101 9.20 14.31 -10.78
C GLU A 101 7.85 15.03 -10.96
N GLY A 102 7.85 16.21 -11.58
CA GLY A 102 6.63 16.94 -11.91
C GLY A 102 5.77 16.21 -12.94
N VAL A 103 6.40 15.64 -13.97
CA VAL A 103 5.70 14.86 -15.00
C VAL A 103 5.03 13.63 -14.39
N SER A 104 5.75 12.83 -13.58
CA SER A 104 5.19 11.63 -12.96
C SER A 104 4.07 11.97 -11.97
N ASN A 105 4.21 13.07 -11.21
CA ASN A 105 3.14 13.55 -10.34
C ASN A 105 1.89 13.94 -11.14
N GLY A 106 2.06 14.62 -12.28
CA GLY A 106 0.96 14.91 -13.20
C GLY A 106 0.29 13.65 -13.75
N VAL A 107 1.06 12.63 -14.11
CA VAL A 107 0.55 11.31 -14.56
C VAL A 107 -0.26 10.63 -13.46
N ILE A 108 0.21 10.62 -12.21
CA ILE A 108 -0.53 10.06 -11.07
C ILE A 108 -1.83 10.81 -10.85
N MET A 109 -1.81 12.15 -10.85
CA MET A 109 -2.99 12.98 -10.60
C MET A 109 -4.05 12.80 -11.68
N ALA A 110 -3.67 12.99 -12.96
CA ALA A 110 -4.58 12.81 -14.09
C ALA A 110 -5.06 11.35 -14.18
N GLY A 111 -4.16 10.39 -13.99
CA GLY A 111 -4.45 8.97 -13.97
C GLY A 111 -5.45 8.58 -12.88
N SER A 112 -5.32 9.16 -11.68
CA SER A 112 -6.25 8.93 -10.56
C SER A 112 -7.64 9.47 -10.83
N VAL A 113 -7.74 10.68 -11.41
CA VAL A 113 -9.04 11.24 -11.83
C VAL A 113 -9.71 10.36 -12.89
N LEU A 114 -8.96 9.92 -13.91
CA LEU A 114 -9.47 9.00 -14.94
C LEU A 114 -9.88 7.65 -14.34
N CYS A 115 -9.08 7.12 -13.42
CA CYS A 115 -9.40 5.89 -12.71
C CYS A 115 -10.71 6.02 -11.91
N TRP A 116 -11.00 7.16 -11.29
CA TRP A 116 -12.31 7.39 -10.67
C TRP A 116 -13.46 7.33 -11.66
N VAL A 117 -13.32 8.00 -12.82
CA VAL A 117 -14.32 7.99 -13.89
C VAL A 117 -14.63 6.55 -14.31
N PHE A 118 -13.60 5.75 -14.61
CA PHE A 118 -13.81 4.36 -15.03
C PHE A 118 -14.27 3.43 -13.91
N TYR A 119 -13.84 3.70 -12.67
CA TYR A 119 -14.34 3.00 -11.48
C TYR A 119 -15.85 3.14 -11.35
N PHE A 120 -16.39 4.35 -11.51
CA PHE A 120 -17.85 4.56 -11.47
C PHE A 120 -18.54 3.98 -12.72
N ALA A 121 -17.90 4.07 -13.89
CA ALA A 121 -18.43 3.53 -15.16
C ALA A 121 -18.54 1.99 -15.20
N ASP A 122 -17.82 1.24 -14.35
CA ASP A 122 -17.97 -0.21 -14.18
C ASP A 122 -19.22 -0.59 -13.36
N GLY A 123 -19.86 0.37 -12.70
CA GLY A 123 -21.11 0.16 -12.00
C GLY A 123 -20.97 -0.52 -10.64
N LYS A 124 -22.06 -0.52 -9.87
CA LYS A 124 -22.09 -0.94 -8.46
C LYS A 124 -21.85 -2.44 -8.29
N ALA A 125 -22.44 -3.28 -9.15
CA ALA A 125 -22.34 -4.74 -9.05
C ALA A 125 -20.89 -5.25 -9.19
N ARG A 126 -20.19 -4.82 -10.26
CA ARG A 126 -18.77 -5.18 -10.50
C ARG A 126 -17.88 -4.71 -9.36
N ARG A 127 -18.06 -3.47 -8.91
CA ARG A 127 -17.30 -2.94 -7.77
C ARG A 127 -17.55 -3.72 -6.48
N THR A 128 -18.77 -4.22 -6.26
CA THR A 128 -19.10 -5.02 -5.07
C THR A 128 -18.41 -6.37 -5.14
N ALA A 129 -18.54 -7.07 -6.27
CA ALA A 129 -17.92 -8.37 -6.50
C ALA A 129 -16.40 -8.32 -6.28
N TRP A 130 -15.73 -7.24 -6.69
CA TRP A 130 -14.28 -7.12 -6.64
C TRP A 130 -13.72 -6.36 -5.42
N GLY A 131 -14.53 -6.23 -4.35
CA GLY A 131 -14.09 -5.61 -3.09
C GLY A 131 -13.77 -4.12 -3.19
N LEU A 132 -14.29 -3.46 -4.23
CA LEU A 132 -14.05 -2.06 -4.55
C LEU A 132 -15.16 -1.15 -3.99
N ARG A 133 -15.90 -1.55 -2.95
CA ARG A 133 -16.95 -0.71 -2.36
C ARG A 133 -16.56 -0.14 -1.00
N LEU A 134 -16.75 1.16 -0.85
CA LEU A 134 -16.76 1.81 0.46
C LEU A 134 -17.97 1.32 1.27
N ASN A 135 -17.76 1.18 2.58
CA ASN A 135 -18.79 0.88 3.55
C ASN A 135 -18.43 1.53 4.90
N ARG A 136 -19.37 1.60 5.85
CA ARG A 136 -19.14 2.25 7.16
C ARG A 136 -17.96 1.65 7.94
N TRP A 137 -17.66 0.36 7.75
CA TRP A 137 -16.58 -0.31 8.45
C TRP A 137 -15.20 0.09 7.93
N VAL A 138 -15.11 0.58 6.69
CA VAL A 138 -13.89 1.20 6.14
C VAL A 138 -13.50 2.41 7.00
N PHE A 139 -14.44 3.32 7.26
CA PHE A 139 -14.18 4.50 8.08
C PHE A 139 -13.94 4.15 9.55
N ALA A 140 -14.63 3.13 10.08
CA ALA A 140 -14.35 2.64 11.43
C ALA A 140 -12.93 2.06 11.55
N ALA A 141 -12.48 1.24 10.60
CA ALA A 141 -11.13 0.70 10.57
C ALA A 141 -10.08 1.80 10.41
N PHE A 142 -10.36 2.80 9.57
CA PHE A 142 -9.52 3.98 9.41
C PHE A 142 -9.42 4.80 10.70
N ALA A 143 -10.54 5.06 11.39
CA ALA A 143 -10.53 5.77 12.67
C ALA A 143 -9.72 5.03 13.74
N VAL A 144 -9.86 3.70 13.82
CA VAL A 144 -9.01 2.87 14.70
C VAL A 144 -7.54 3.01 14.32
N PHE A 145 -7.21 3.01 13.03
CA PHE A 145 -5.83 3.23 12.60
C PHE A 145 -5.27 4.59 13.01
N VAL A 146 -6.05 5.66 12.87
CA VAL A 146 -5.65 7.01 13.28
C VAL A 146 -5.33 7.05 14.78
N VAL A 147 -6.18 6.42 15.61
CA VAL A 147 -5.91 6.28 17.05
C VAL A 147 -4.62 5.50 17.31
N LEU A 148 -4.42 4.36 16.63
CA LEU A 148 -3.20 3.57 16.76
C LEU A 148 -1.95 4.32 16.25
N TYR A 149 -2.09 5.15 15.22
CA TYR A 149 -1.02 5.97 14.68
C TYR A 149 -0.60 7.04 15.70
N VAL A 150 -1.55 7.74 16.31
CA VAL A 150 -1.27 8.71 17.38
C VAL A 150 -0.66 8.01 18.59
N ALA A 151 -1.18 6.84 18.98
CA ALA A 151 -0.61 6.03 20.06
C ALA A 151 0.83 5.58 19.74
N ARG A 152 1.13 5.24 18.48
CA ARG A 152 2.48 4.92 18.01
C ARG A 152 3.42 6.11 18.19
N LEU A 153 3.01 7.30 17.76
CA LEU A 153 3.80 8.51 17.94
C LEU A 153 4.07 8.80 19.42
N ALA A 154 3.01 8.79 20.25
CA ALA A 154 3.15 9.03 21.68
C ALA A 154 4.05 8.00 22.38
N LEU A 155 3.93 6.72 22.01
CA LEU A 155 4.78 5.65 22.54
C LEU A 155 6.24 5.84 22.12
N LEU A 156 6.51 6.16 20.85
CA LEU A 156 7.87 6.43 20.38
C LEU A 156 8.48 7.64 21.09
N SER A 157 7.76 8.76 21.18
CA SER A 157 8.22 9.94 21.90
C SER A 157 8.48 9.64 23.37
N GLY A 158 7.59 8.88 24.03
CA GLY A 158 7.79 8.47 25.42
C GLY A 158 9.01 7.57 25.62
N LEU A 159 9.21 6.59 24.75
CA LEU A 159 10.39 5.70 24.82
C LEU A 159 11.70 6.47 24.58
N MET A 160 11.70 7.42 23.65
CA MET A 160 12.86 8.29 23.40
C MET A 160 13.20 9.13 24.63
N VAL A 161 12.20 9.76 25.27
CA VAL A 161 12.40 10.53 26.53
C VAL A 161 13.00 9.66 27.63
N LEU A 162 12.59 8.39 27.75
CA LEU A 162 13.10 7.48 28.77
C LEU A 162 14.55 7.06 28.54
N ILE A 163 15.00 6.99 27.28
CA ILE A 163 16.37 6.62 26.93
C ILE A 163 17.29 7.84 27.04
N ASP A 164 16.89 8.96 26.44
CA ASP A 164 17.62 10.20 26.49
C ASP A 164 16.66 11.39 26.27
N PRO A 165 16.34 12.15 27.33
CA PRO A 165 15.48 13.34 27.23
C PRO A 165 15.99 14.39 26.23
N SER A 166 17.30 14.45 25.98
CA SER A 166 17.89 15.41 25.04
C SER A 166 17.60 15.06 23.58
N LEU A 167 17.51 13.76 23.24
CA LEU A 167 17.09 13.29 21.91
C LEU A 167 15.64 13.66 21.61
N ALA A 168 14.76 13.56 22.62
CA ALA A 168 13.37 13.95 22.48
C ALA A 168 13.21 15.47 22.26
N ALA A 169 14.05 16.29 22.91
CA ALA A 169 14.06 17.73 22.73
C ALA A 169 14.50 18.15 21.32
N SER A 170 15.49 17.46 20.72
CA SER A 170 15.94 17.74 19.34
C SER A 170 14.93 17.35 18.25
N GLU A 171 14.08 16.35 18.49
CA GLU A 171 13.01 15.94 17.56
C GLU A 171 11.78 16.85 17.64
N SER A 172 11.55 17.51 18.79
CA SER A 172 10.38 18.37 19.02
C SER A 172 10.41 19.71 18.28
N SER A 173 11.57 20.12 17.78
CA SER A 173 11.78 21.39 17.06
C SER A 173 11.68 21.21 15.54
N SER A 174 10.61 20.59 15.05
CA SER A 174 10.44 20.31 13.61
C SER A 174 10.34 21.55 12.70
N GLY A 175 10.31 22.77 13.28
CA GLY A 175 10.17 24.02 12.53
C GLY A 175 8.81 24.18 11.84
N VAL A 176 7.89 23.22 12.02
CA VAL A 176 6.57 23.24 11.42
C VAL A 176 5.68 24.26 12.12
N THR A 177 5.15 25.20 11.35
CA THR A 177 4.18 26.18 11.87
C THR A 177 2.79 25.55 12.02
N PRO A 178 1.95 26.03 12.97
CA PRO A 178 0.55 25.62 13.06
C PRO A 178 -0.23 25.83 11.76
N LEU A 179 0.12 26.86 10.98
CA LEU A 179 -0.47 27.11 9.67
C LEU A 179 -0.12 26.02 8.67
N TYR A 180 1.16 25.64 8.55
CA TYR A 180 1.59 24.54 7.69
C TYR A 180 0.89 23.23 8.06
N PHE A 181 0.89 22.87 9.35
CA PHE A 181 0.19 21.68 9.84
C PHE A 181 -1.28 21.67 9.40
N THR A 182 -1.98 22.81 9.58
CA THR A 182 -3.40 22.96 9.22
C THR A 182 -3.62 22.81 7.71
N ILE A 183 -2.78 23.44 6.88
CA ILE A 183 -2.85 23.33 5.41
C ILE A 183 -2.66 21.87 4.98
N MET A 184 -1.67 21.18 5.52
CA MET A 184 -1.38 19.78 5.17
C MET A 184 -2.50 18.84 5.63
N LEU A 185 -3.06 19.07 6.83
CA LEU A 185 -4.17 18.27 7.34
C LEU A 185 -5.45 18.46 6.52
N VAL A 186 -5.82 19.71 6.19
CA VAL A 186 -7.05 20.02 5.44
C VAL A 186 -6.94 19.63 3.96
N SER A 187 -5.74 19.66 3.37
CA SER A 187 -5.53 19.24 1.98
C SER A 187 -5.46 17.71 1.80
N MET A 188 -5.26 16.95 2.88
CA MET A 188 -5.08 15.50 2.84
C MET A 188 -6.23 14.73 2.15
N PRO A 189 -7.53 15.06 2.35
CA PRO A 189 -8.61 14.41 1.62
C PRO A 189 -8.58 14.67 0.11
N LEU A 190 -8.26 15.89 -0.32
CA LEU A 190 -8.11 16.21 -1.74
C LEU A 190 -6.89 15.48 -2.32
N ASN A 191 -5.77 15.48 -1.60
CA ASN A 191 -4.57 14.74 -1.99
C ASN A 191 -4.89 13.25 -2.18
N PHE A 192 -5.63 12.62 -1.26
CA PHE A 192 -6.08 11.24 -1.41
C PHE A 192 -6.78 11.00 -2.75
N LEU A 193 -7.76 11.84 -3.11
CA LEU A 193 -8.50 11.69 -4.37
C LEU A 193 -7.60 11.78 -5.61
N LEU A 194 -6.52 12.55 -5.51
CA LEU A 194 -5.57 12.79 -6.59
C LEU A 194 -4.46 11.73 -6.68
N VAL A 195 -4.11 11.03 -5.59
CA VAL A 195 -2.96 10.09 -5.60
C VAL A 195 -3.28 8.68 -5.10
N TYR A 196 -4.54 8.36 -4.80
CA TYR A 196 -4.92 7.04 -4.26
C TYR A 196 -4.47 5.87 -5.13
N THR A 197 -4.26 6.06 -6.44
CA THR A 197 -3.89 4.97 -7.36
C THR A 197 -2.55 4.34 -7.00
N ALA A 198 -1.60 5.08 -6.46
CA ALA A 198 -0.34 4.51 -5.97
C ALA A 198 -0.60 3.53 -4.80
N PHE A 199 -1.43 3.93 -3.84
CA PHE A 199 -1.78 3.12 -2.68
C PHE A 199 -2.69 1.94 -3.04
N PHE A 200 -3.64 2.15 -3.96
CA PHE A 200 -4.40 1.07 -4.58
C PHE A 200 -3.46 0.08 -5.28
N GLY A 201 -2.44 0.60 -5.95
CA GLY A 201 -1.40 -0.16 -6.62
C GLY A 201 -0.73 -1.20 -5.73
N GLU A 202 -0.42 -0.83 -4.50
CA GLU A 202 0.13 -1.79 -3.55
C GLU A 202 -0.96 -2.67 -2.95
N GLU A 203 -1.98 -2.05 -2.34
CA GLU A 203 -2.93 -2.77 -1.51
C GLU A 203 -3.78 -3.76 -2.30
N TYR A 204 -4.19 -3.44 -3.52
CA TYR A 204 -4.97 -4.37 -4.34
C TYR A 204 -4.17 -5.63 -4.69
N GLY A 205 -2.87 -5.48 -4.98
CA GLY A 205 -1.96 -6.60 -5.20
C GLY A 205 -1.69 -7.40 -3.93
N TRP A 206 -1.37 -6.71 -2.83
CA TRP A 206 -0.99 -7.35 -1.57
C TRP A 206 -2.17 -7.99 -0.84
N ARG A 207 -3.25 -7.23 -0.61
CA ARG A 207 -4.39 -7.64 0.23
C ARG A 207 -5.49 -8.31 -0.62
N GLY A 208 -5.79 -7.72 -1.78
CA GLY A 208 -6.84 -8.22 -2.67
C GLY A 208 -6.49 -9.51 -3.41
N PHE A 209 -5.19 -9.79 -3.62
CA PHE A 209 -4.73 -10.89 -4.46
C PHE A 209 -3.74 -11.83 -3.75
N LEU A 210 -2.58 -11.34 -3.29
CA LEU A 210 -1.53 -12.23 -2.76
C LEU A 210 -1.87 -12.78 -1.37
N GLN A 211 -2.43 -11.95 -0.48
CA GLN A 211 -2.83 -12.33 0.88
C GLN A 211 -3.71 -13.60 0.91
N PRO A 212 -4.87 -13.66 0.21
CA PRO A 212 -5.71 -14.85 0.27
C PRO A 212 -5.00 -16.11 -0.25
N LEU A 213 -4.18 -15.99 -1.30
CA LEU A 213 -3.40 -17.11 -1.84
C LEU A 213 -2.37 -17.63 -0.81
N LEU A 214 -1.70 -16.74 -0.09
CA LEU A 214 -0.79 -17.12 0.99
C LEU A 214 -1.53 -17.69 2.20
N GLN A 215 -2.70 -17.14 2.55
CA GLN A 215 -3.52 -17.63 3.64
C GLN A 215 -4.08 -19.04 3.37
N LYS A 216 -4.43 -19.38 2.12
CA LYS A 216 -4.77 -20.75 1.72
C LYS A 216 -3.63 -21.72 2.00
N ARG A 217 -2.39 -21.33 1.66
CA ARG A 217 -1.23 -22.23 1.73
C ARG A 217 -0.65 -22.36 3.14
N PHE A 218 -0.58 -21.25 3.87
CA PHE A 218 0.14 -21.13 5.14
C PHE A 218 -0.78 -20.93 6.35
N GLY A 219 -2.09 -20.78 6.14
CA GLY A 219 -3.06 -20.42 7.18
C GLY A 219 -3.17 -18.91 7.39
N LEU A 220 -4.20 -18.46 8.12
CA LEU A 220 -4.53 -17.03 8.23
C LEU A 220 -3.38 -16.17 8.75
N ARG A 221 -2.70 -16.61 9.81
CA ARG A 221 -1.54 -15.89 10.39
C ARG A 221 -0.27 -16.08 9.56
N GLY A 222 0.01 -17.33 9.16
CA GLY A 222 1.19 -17.64 8.35
C GLY A 222 1.21 -16.88 7.03
N GLY A 223 0.06 -16.75 6.36
CA GLY A 223 -0.05 -16.00 5.12
C GLY A 223 0.22 -14.50 5.28
N ILE A 224 -0.17 -13.90 6.40
CA ILE A 224 0.13 -12.50 6.74
C ILE A 224 1.63 -12.31 6.99
N LEU A 225 2.26 -13.21 7.75
CA LEU A 225 3.69 -13.13 8.04
C LEU A 225 4.53 -13.27 6.76
N VAL A 226 4.20 -14.25 5.91
CA VAL A 226 4.87 -14.44 4.61
C VAL A 226 4.66 -13.22 3.70
N LEU A 227 3.44 -12.65 3.68
CA LEU A 227 3.17 -11.42 2.94
C LEU A 227 4.02 -10.25 3.46
N GLY A 228 4.12 -10.07 4.77
CA GLY A 228 4.92 -9.01 5.38
C GLY A 228 6.39 -9.09 5.00
N VAL A 229 6.97 -10.30 5.03
CA VAL A 229 8.35 -10.53 4.56
C VAL A 229 8.49 -10.22 3.08
N ALA A 230 7.59 -10.74 2.24
CA ALA A 230 7.65 -10.52 0.79
C ALA A 230 7.50 -9.03 0.45
N TRP A 231 6.58 -8.31 1.10
CA TRP A 231 6.38 -6.88 0.94
C TRP A 231 7.60 -6.09 1.44
N GLY A 232 8.23 -6.49 2.54
CA GLY A 232 9.48 -5.88 3.00
C GLY A 232 10.62 -6.01 1.99
N LEU A 233 10.87 -7.23 1.51
CA LEU A 233 11.91 -7.52 0.52
C LEU A 233 11.63 -6.90 -0.86
N TRP A 234 10.38 -6.64 -1.19
CA TRP A 234 9.99 -5.93 -2.41
C TRP A 234 10.59 -4.51 -2.50
N HIS A 235 10.83 -3.86 -1.37
CA HIS A 235 11.43 -2.52 -1.31
C HIS A 235 12.96 -2.52 -1.51
N LEU A 236 13.60 -3.67 -1.70
CA LEU A 236 15.07 -3.78 -1.70
C LEU A 236 15.77 -2.73 -2.58
N PRO A 237 15.43 -2.53 -3.87
CA PRO A 237 16.10 -1.50 -4.67
C PRO A 237 15.93 -0.08 -4.11
N ILE A 238 14.73 0.24 -3.60
CA ILE A 238 14.42 1.56 -3.04
C ILE A 238 15.18 1.79 -1.73
N ASN A 239 15.32 0.77 -0.88
CA ASN A 239 16.12 0.87 0.35
C ASN A 239 17.59 1.21 0.05
N ILE A 240 18.15 0.62 -1.01
CA ILE A 240 19.55 0.80 -1.41
C ILE A 240 19.78 2.17 -2.05
N PHE A 241 18.88 2.63 -2.92
CA PHE A 241 19.16 3.79 -3.78
C PHE A 241 18.34 5.05 -3.45
N PHE A 242 17.37 4.99 -2.54
CA PHE A 242 16.49 6.13 -2.25
C PHE A 242 16.25 6.37 -0.76
N TYR A 243 15.75 5.37 -0.02
CA TYR A 243 15.38 5.59 1.38
C TYR A 243 16.60 5.81 2.26
N SER A 244 17.60 4.94 2.19
CA SER A 244 18.72 4.99 3.14
C SER A 244 20.01 4.41 2.54
N PRO A 245 20.60 5.01 1.49
CA PRO A 245 21.77 4.44 0.81
C PRO A 245 22.97 4.19 1.74
N ASN A 246 23.19 5.08 2.72
CA ASN A 246 24.31 4.98 3.66
C ASN A 246 24.13 3.86 4.70
N THR A 247 22.90 3.43 4.97
CA THR A 247 22.57 2.41 5.99
C THR A 247 21.60 1.37 5.43
N TRP A 248 21.75 1.04 4.15
CA TRP A 248 20.76 0.26 3.39
C TRP A 248 20.49 -1.13 3.99
N GLY A 249 21.51 -1.79 4.56
CA GLY A 249 21.33 -3.10 5.20
C GLY A 249 20.38 -3.04 6.41
N LEU A 250 20.54 -2.02 7.24
CA LEU A 250 19.64 -1.76 8.37
C LEU A 250 18.25 -1.30 7.88
N SER A 251 18.20 -0.51 6.82
CA SER A 251 16.96 -0.08 6.17
C SER A 251 16.13 -1.25 5.65
N VAL A 252 16.75 -2.24 5.01
CA VAL A 252 16.07 -3.47 4.56
C VAL A 252 15.49 -4.25 5.75
N LEU A 253 16.29 -4.44 6.81
CA LEU A 253 15.84 -5.13 8.02
C LEU A 253 14.66 -4.40 8.66
N ASN A 254 14.77 -3.08 8.83
CA ASN A 254 13.72 -2.23 9.34
C ASN A 254 12.46 -2.37 8.48
N GLN A 255 12.58 -2.26 7.16
CA GLN A 255 11.45 -2.36 6.23
C GLN A 255 10.72 -3.71 6.33
N VAL A 256 11.45 -4.83 6.45
CA VAL A 256 10.84 -6.15 6.64
C VAL A 256 10.03 -6.21 7.94
N VAL A 257 10.59 -5.70 9.03
CA VAL A 257 9.92 -5.65 10.33
C VAL A 257 8.67 -4.77 10.27
N LEU A 258 8.78 -3.56 9.69
CA LEU A 258 7.67 -2.64 9.49
C LEU A 258 6.54 -3.29 8.68
N CYS A 259 6.88 -3.90 7.53
CA CYS A 259 5.92 -4.55 6.65
C CYS A 259 5.23 -5.73 7.36
N ILE A 260 5.92 -6.53 8.18
CA ILE A 260 5.28 -7.57 8.99
C ILE A 260 4.22 -6.96 9.91
N CYS A 261 4.58 -5.94 10.71
CA CYS A 261 3.67 -5.30 11.65
C CYS A 261 2.47 -4.67 10.93
N TYR A 262 2.69 -3.93 9.84
CA TYR A 262 1.62 -3.33 9.04
C TYR A 262 0.74 -4.39 8.35
N SER A 263 1.31 -5.48 7.84
CA SER A 263 0.54 -6.58 7.25
C SER A 263 -0.47 -7.17 8.23
N VAL A 264 -0.17 -7.20 9.54
CA VAL A 264 -1.14 -7.65 10.56
C VAL A 264 -2.38 -6.75 10.58
N PHE A 265 -2.20 -5.44 10.76
CA PHE A 265 -3.33 -4.54 10.87
C PHE A 265 -4.05 -4.33 9.53
N PHE A 266 -3.31 -4.19 8.42
CA PHE A 266 -3.91 -3.97 7.10
C PHE A 266 -4.67 -5.22 6.65
N GLY A 267 -4.10 -6.41 6.91
CA GLY A 267 -4.77 -7.67 6.66
C GLY A 267 -6.03 -7.83 7.51
N PHE A 268 -5.99 -7.45 8.79
CA PHE A 268 -7.16 -7.40 9.66
C PHE A 268 -8.24 -6.46 9.12
N ALA A 269 -7.87 -5.23 8.76
CA ALA A 269 -8.77 -4.21 8.24
C ALA A 269 -9.43 -4.69 6.93
N TYR A 270 -8.66 -5.26 6.01
CA TYR A 270 -9.20 -5.84 4.77
C TYR A 270 -10.19 -6.97 5.05
N MET A 271 -9.79 -7.96 5.85
CA MET A 271 -10.63 -9.12 6.17
C MET A 271 -11.92 -8.73 6.91
N LYS A 272 -11.85 -7.73 7.79
CA LYS A 272 -13.00 -7.26 8.57
C LYS A 272 -13.99 -6.45 7.74
N THR A 273 -13.48 -5.61 6.85
CA THR A 273 -14.31 -4.67 6.07
C THR A 273 -14.77 -5.22 4.73
N ARG A 274 -14.09 -6.26 4.22
CA ARG A 274 -14.28 -6.80 2.86
C ARG A 274 -14.24 -5.68 1.80
N SER A 275 -13.32 -4.75 1.98
CA SER A 275 -13.15 -3.60 1.09
C SER A 275 -11.68 -3.25 0.99
N ILE A 276 -11.18 -3.12 -0.24
CA ILE A 276 -9.81 -2.69 -0.46
C ILE A 276 -9.58 -1.24 -0.04
N TRP A 277 -10.65 -0.44 0.04
CA TRP A 277 -10.53 0.96 0.43
C TRP A 277 -10.07 1.14 1.88
N ALA A 278 -10.30 0.16 2.76
CA ALA A 278 -9.76 0.20 4.13
C ALA A 278 -8.24 0.23 4.15
N PRO A 279 -7.52 -0.81 3.65
CA PRO A 279 -6.06 -0.75 3.63
C PRO A 279 -5.53 0.38 2.74
N VAL A 280 -6.21 0.78 1.65
CA VAL A 280 -5.78 1.91 0.80
C VAL A 280 -5.77 3.24 1.56
N LEU A 281 -6.84 3.56 2.30
CA LEU A 281 -6.92 4.77 3.11
C LEU A 281 -5.89 4.76 4.26
N ILE A 282 -5.76 3.60 4.90
CA ILE A 282 -4.80 3.39 6.00
C ILE A 282 -3.36 3.57 5.49
N HIS A 283 -3.01 2.97 4.35
CA HIS A 283 -1.68 3.07 3.77
C HIS A 283 -1.38 4.50 3.32
N PHE A 284 -2.32 5.14 2.62
CA PHE A 284 -2.20 6.55 2.23
C PHE A 284 -1.91 7.44 3.44
N PHE A 285 -2.71 7.32 4.49
CA PHE A 285 -2.53 8.13 5.69
C PHE A 285 -1.19 7.82 6.37
N ASN A 286 -0.82 6.55 6.52
CA ASN A 286 0.46 6.18 7.14
C ASN A 286 1.66 6.83 6.46
N ASN A 287 1.68 6.86 5.11
CA ASN A 287 2.83 7.37 4.37
C ASN A 287 2.81 8.90 4.25
N ASN A 288 1.63 9.53 4.25
CA ASN A 288 1.51 10.98 4.09
C ASN A 288 1.43 11.73 5.43
N ALA A 289 1.12 11.06 6.54
CA ALA A 289 1.01 11.73 7.84
C ALA A 289 2.35 12.30 8.34
N ILE A 290 3.50 11.82 7.83
CA ILE A 290 4.80 12.43 8.13
C ILE A 290 4.89 13.88 7.66
N THR A 291 4.21 14.24 6.56
CA THR A 291 4.23 15.61 6.02
C THR A 291 3.40 16.58 6.85
N LEU A 292 2.71 16.11 7.89
CA LEU A 292 2.10 16.99 8.89
C LEU A 292 3.17 17.56 9.83
N PHE A 293 4.28 16.85 10.00
CA PHE A 293 5.28 17.12 11.03
C PHE A 293 6.67 17.40 10.47
N ALA A 294 6.92 17.13 9.18
CA ALA A 294 8.23 17.29 8.55
C ALA A 294 8.11 17.67 7.06
N ASP A 295 9.22 18.17 6.49
CA ASP A 295 9.35 18.42 5.06
C ASP A 295 9.23 17.10 4.25
N PRO A 296 8.61 17.09 3.05
CA PRO A 296 8.48 15.89 2.23
C PRO A 296 9.81 15.21 1.87
N ASN A 297 10.94 15.93 1.87
CA ASN A 297 12.26 15.33 1.61
C ASN A 297 12.80 14.53 2.80
N ALA A 298 12.15 14.53 3.97
CA ALA A 298 12.55 13.75 5.14
C ALA A 298 12.47 12.22 4.94
N ILE A 299 11.85 11.76 3.84
CA ILE A 299 11.69 10.32 3.53
C ILE A 299 12.85 9.72 2.73
N GLN A 300 13.79 10.54 2.23
CA GLN A 300 14.92 10.08 1.40
C GLN A 300 16.25 10.32 2.11
N ASN A 301 17.27 9.52 1.77
CA ASN A 301 18.61 9.61 2.35
C ASN A 301 18.65 9.58 3.89
N GLN A 302 17.71 8.86 4.50
CA GLN A 302 17.69 8.65 5.95
C GLN A 302 18.93 7.90 6.39
N VAL A 303 19.47 8.27 7.55
CA VAL A 303 20.54 7.52 8.22
C VAL A 303 19.92 6.86 9.43
N LEU A 304 19.88 5.53 9.43
CA LEU A 304 19.23 4.76 10.48
C LEU A 304 20.27 4.26 11.48
N ASP A 305 19.90 4.28 12.75
CA ASP A 305 20.64 3.65 13.84
C ASP A 305 19.82 2.52 14.48
N TRP A 306 20.51 1.63 15.20
CA TRP A 306 19.89 0.46 15.82
C TRP A 306 18.86 0.81 16.91
N THR A 307 19.07 1.90 17.63
CA THR A 307 18.17 2.33 18.71
C THR A 307 16.84 2.76 18.12
N SER A 308 16.87 3.65 17.11
CA SER A 308 15.65 4.11 16.42
C SER A 308 14.88 2.96 15.78
N VAL A 309 15.58 2.02 15.14
CA VAL A 309 14.94 0.83 14.53
C VAL A 309 14.32 -0.08 15.60
N LEU A 310 15.01 -0.34 16.70
CA LEU A 310 14.49 -1.17 17.79
C LEU A 310 13.25 -0.54 18.44
N LEU A 311 13.29 0.77 18.71
CA LEU A 311 12.14 1.49 19.27
C LEU A 311 10.95 1.51 18.32
N GLY A 312 11.21 1.76 17.04
CA GLY A 312 10.23 1.64 15.96
C GLY A 312 9.54 0.27 15.97
N PHE A 313 10.33 -0.79 16.00
CA PHE A 313 9.84 -2.16 16.07
C PHE A 313 8.98 -2.40 17.31
N VAL A 314 9.48 -2.06 18.51
CA VAL A 314 8.75 -2.28 19.77
C VAL A 314 7.40 -1.58 19.74
N ALA A 315 7.36 -0.30 19.33
CA ALA A 315 6.12 0.46 19.28
C ALA A 315 5.10 -0.17 18.33
N LEU A 316 5.53 -0.57 17.14
CA LEU A 316 4.66 -1.23 16.15
C LEU A 316 4.24 -2.64 16.57
N ALA A 317 5.15 -3.40 17.17
CA ALA A 317 4.90 -4.75 17.63
C ALA A 317 3.82 -4.76 18.71
N VAL A 318 3.95 -3.88 19.70
CA VAL A 318 2.98 -3.71 20.80
C VAL A 318 1.60 -3.31 20.27
N LEU A 319 1.53 -2.46 19.25
CA LEU A 319 0.26 -1.94 18.75
C LEU A 319 -0.43 -2.86 17.72
N TYR A 320 0.32 -3.54 16.86
CA TYR A 320 -0.25 -4.27 15.73
C TYR A 320 -0.25 -5.79 15.87
N LEU A 321 0.76 -6.40 16.50
CA LEU A 321 0.78 -7.87 16.64
C LEU A 321 -0.37 -8.44 17.48
N PRO A 322 -0.92 -7.75 18.52
CA PRO A 322 -2.07 -8.25 19.26
C PRO A 322 -3.30 -8.54 18.39
N PHE A 323 -3.42 -7.91 17.22
CA PHE A 323 -4.52 -8.19 16.30
C PHE A 323 -4.54 -9.65 15.82
N PHE A 324 -3.42 -10.38 15.85
CA PHE A 324 -3.40 -11.83 15.59
C PHE A 324 -4.27 -12.64 16.56
N ALA A 325 -4.54 -12.14 17.76
CA ALA A 325 -5.45 -12.78 18.71
C ALA A 325 -6.93 -12.60 18.35
N SER A 326 -7.26 -11.70 17.42
CA SER A 326 -8.64 -11.44 17.01
C SER A 326 -9.32 -12.65 16.38
N LYS A 327 -10.65 -12.70 16.47
CA LYS A 327 -11.47 -13.75 15.81
C LYS A 327 -11.21 -13.82 14.30
N VAL A 328 -10.86 -12.70 13.67
CA VAL A 328 -10.54 -12.61 12.24
C VAL A 328 -9.39 -13.56 11.87
N PHE A 329 -8.31 -13.58 12.65
CA PHE A 329 -7.15 -14.44 12.37
C PHE A 329 -7.18 -15.81 13.07
N ARG A 330 -8.04 -16.00 14.08
CA ARG A 330 -8.20 -17.29 14.76
C ARG A 330 -9.10 -18.25 14.00
N SER A 331 -10.22 -17.76 13.48
CA SER A 331 -11.27 -18.61 12.91
C SER A 331 -12.04 -17.92 11.77
N GLY A 332 -11.56 -16.78 11.27
CA GLY A 332 -12.18 -16.10 10.14
C GLY A 332 -12.03 -16.88 8.83
N PRO A 333 -12.89 -16.63 7.83
CA PRO A 333 -12.69 -17.18 6.50
C PRO A 333 -11.53 -16.48 5.79
N VAL A 334 -10.91 -17.18 4.82
CA VAL A 334 -10.08 -16.50 3.83
C VAL A 334 -10.99 -15.61 2.98
N VAL A 335 -10.57 -14.36 2.75
CA VAL A 335 -11.35 -13.38 1.99
C VAL A 335 -10.80 -13.31 0.57
N GLU A 336 -11.51 -13.93 -0.37
CA GLU A 336 -11.11 -14.06 -1.77
C GLU A 336 -12.00 -13.24 -2.70
N LEU A 337 -11.39 -12.71 -3.77
CA LEU A 337 -12.10 -12.04 -4.84
C LEU A 337 -12.35 -13.00 -6.02
N PRO A 338 -13.49 -12.88 -6.71
CA PRO A 338 -14.63 -12.02 -6.39
C PRO A 338 -15.45 -12.59 -5.22
N PHE A 339 -16.17 -11.71 -4.51
CA PHE A 339 -17.12 -12.14 -3.49
C PHE A 339 -18.31 -12.88 -4.11
N PRO A 340 -18.72 -14.02 -3.53
CA PRO A 340 -19.92 -14.74 -3.93
C PRO A 340 -21.13 -13.82 -3.98
N ALA A 341 -22.06 -14.02 -4.92
CA ALA A 341 -23.27 -13.20 -5.05
C ALA A 341 -24.06 -13.11 -3.74
N GLU A 342 -24.14 -14.21 -2.99
CA GLU A 342 -24.81 -14.32 -1.67
C GLU A 342 -24.11 -13.53 -0.56
N ALA A 343 -22.81 -13.24 -0.72
CA ALA A 343 -22.02 -12.46 0.24
C ALA A 343 -21.98 -10.96 -0.12
N GLN A 344 -22.60 -10.57 -1.22
CA GLN A 344 -22.75 -9.16 -1.61
C GLN A 344 -23.92 -8.56 -0.81
N PRO A 345 -23.81 -7.32 -0.28
CA PRO A 345 -24.89 -6.70 0.46
C PRO A 345 -26.15 -6.67 -0.41
N THR A 346 -27.21 -7.34 0.03
CA THR A 346 -28.51 -7.36 -0.63
C THR A 346 -28.96 -5.92 -0.85
N GLU A 347 -29.35 -5.61 -2.09
CA GLU A 347 -30.06 -4.39 -2.39
C GLU A 347 -31.32 -4.42 -1.52
N ALA A 348 -31.46 -3.50 -0.55
CA ALA A 348 -32.69 -3.38 0.20
C ALA A 348 -33.80 -3.23 -0.83
N ALA A 349 -34.72 -4.20 -0.86
CA ALA A 349 -35.86 -4.19 -1.76
C ALA A 349 -36.50 -2.80 -1.68
N GLN A 350 -36.62 -2.14 -2.83
CA GLN A 350 -37.47 -0.96 -2.94
C GLN A 350 -38.87 -1.40 -2.45
N PRO A 351 -39.52 -0.66 -1.55
CA PRO A 351 -40.88 -0.99 -1.19
C PRO A 351 -41.70 -0.91 -2.48
N GLU A 352 -42.32 -2.02 -2.86
CA GLU A 352 -43.36 -2.03 -3.87
C GLU A 352 -44.35 -0.94 -3.50
N THR A 353 -44.51 0.03 -4.39
CA THR A 353 -45.61 0.99 -4.35
C THR A 353 -46.89 0.16 -4.43
N ALA A 354 -47.57 0.02 -3.29
CA ALA A 354 -48.93 -0.47 -3.26
C ALA A 354 -49.81 0.53 -4.01
N GLU A 355 -50.51 0.02 -5.03
CA GLU A 355 -51.61 0.69 -5.73
C GLU A 355 -52.74 1.14 -4.79
#